data_AF-A0A959IDC0-F1
#
_entry.id   AF-A0A959IDC0-F1
#
_cell.length_a   1.000
_cell.length_b   1.000
_cell.length_c   1.000
_cell.angle_alpha   90.00
_cell.angle_beta   90.00
_cell.angle_gamma   90.00
#
_symmetry.space_group_name_H-M   'P 1'
#
loop_
_entity.id
_entity.type
_entity.pdbx_description
1 polymer ?
#
loop_
_entity_poly.entity_id
_entity_poly.type
_entity_poly.pdbx_seq_one_letter_code
_entity_poly.pdbx_strand_id
1 'polypeptide(L)' 'FVALPNELGYRIIEACKQYLKKGGLFVQVHYSLLAKKLYEDIFGNVLIKFVPLNVPPAFVLVSEKQ' A
#
# COMPACT_ATOMS: atom_id res chain seq x y z
N PHE A 1 6.17 -2.51 17.17
CA PHE A 1 5.09 -2.20 16.23
C PHE A 1 4.09 -3.34 16.27
N VAL A 2 2.88 -3.07 16.75
CA VAL A 2 1.81 -4.08 16.78
C VAL A 2 1.31 -4.24 15.34
N ALA A 3 1.37 -5.46 14.80
CA ALA A 3 0.67 -5.77 13.57
C ALA A 3 -0.83 -5.63 13.83
N LEU A 4 -1.50 -4.72 13.11
CA LEU A 4 -2.94 -4.61 13.19
C LEU A 4 -3.59 -5.94 12.78
N PRO A 5 -4.74 -6.32 13.36
CA PRO A 5 -5.50 -7.44 12.85
C PRO A 5 -5.75 -7.27 11.35
N ASN A 6 -5.57 -8.34 10.57
CA ASN A 6 -5.65 -8.28 9.12
C ASN A 6 -6.95 -7.61 8.65
N GLU A 7 -8.10 -8.03 9.18
CA GLU A 7 -9.41 -7.46 8.84
C GLU A 7 -9.49 -5.94 9.03
N LEU A 8 -8.89 -5.42 10.11
CA LEU A 8 -8.84 -3.98 10.34
C LEU A 8 -7.97 -3.28 9.28
N GLY A 9 -6.85 -3.90 8.90
CA GLY A 9 -6.01 -3.43 7.79
C GLY A 9 -6.78 -3.35 6.47
N TYR A 10 -7.54 -4.40 6.12
CA TYR A 10 -8.38 -4.40 4.91
C TYR A 10 -9.40 -3.26 4.94
N ARG A 11 -10.15 -3.12 6.02
CA ARG A 11 -11.19 -2.09 6.16
C ARG A 11 -10.64 -0.66 6.03
N ILE A 12 -9.47 -0.39 6.63
CA ILE A 12 -8.83 0.93 6.53
C ILE A 12 -8.47 1.25 5.08
N ILE A 13 -7.83 0.30 4.40
CA ILE A 13 -7.34 0.52 3.04
C ILE A 13 -8.48 0.56 2.02
N GLU A 14 -9.53 -0.25 2.21
CA GLU A 14 -10.77 -0.16 1.43
C GLU A 14 -11.43 1.21 1.55
N ALA A 15 -11.53 1.76 2.78
CA ALA A 15 -12.04 3.10 2.99
C ALA A 15 -11.17 4.14 2.25
N CYS A 16 -9.84 4.03 2.31
CA CYS A 16 -8.95 4.89 1.52
C CYS A 16 -9.28 4.82 0.02
N LYS A 17 -9.38 3.62 -0.57
CA LYS A 17 -9.75 3.43 -1.99
C LYS A 17 -11.13 4.03 -2.29
N GLN A 18 -12.11 3.88 -1.40
CA GLN A 18 -13.45 4.42 -1.58
C GLN A 18 -13.43 5.95 -1.74
N TYR A 19 -12.67 6.67 -0.91
CA TYR A 19 -12.63 8.14 -0.94
C TYR A 19 -11.61 8.73 -1.91
N LEU A 20 -10.67 7.92 -2.43
CA LEU A 20 -9.81 8.33 -3.53
C LEU A 20 -10.65 8.72 -4.76
N LYS A 21 -10.25 9.78 -5.47
CA LYS A 21 -10.83 10.07 -6.79
C LYS A 21 -10.39 9.03 -7.81
N LYS A 22 -11.12 8.90 -8.92
CA LYS A 22 -10.66 8.10 -10.06
C LYS A 22 -9.30 8.62 -10.57
N GLY A 23 -8.38 7.71 -10.84
CA GLY A 23 -6.97 7.98 -11.14
C GLY A 23 -6.14 8.45 -9.94
N GLY A 24 -6.70 8.42 -8.73
CA GLY A 24 -5.99 8.81 -7.51
C GLY A 24 -4.95 7.75 -7.11
N LEU A 25 -3.77 8.20 -6.68
CA LEU A 25 -2.69 7.31 -6.25
C LEU A 25 -2.71 7.09 -4.73
N PHE A 26 -2.58 5.84 -4.33
CA PHE A 26 -2.32 5.42 -2.95
C PHE A 26 -0.84 5.02 -2.85
N VAL A 27 -0.05 5.81 -2.11
CA VAL A 27 1.42 5.65 -2.03
C VAL A 27 1.81 5.32 -0.60
N GLN A 28 2.56 4.23 -0.38
CA GLN A 28 3.00 3.79 0.95
C GLN A 28 4.47 3.38 0.94
N VAL A 29 5.17 3.63 2.04
CA VAL A 29 6.58 3.28 2.21
C VAL A 29 6.70 2.15 3.22
N HIS A 30 7.40 1.08 2.84
CA HIS A 30 7.60 -0.09 3.69
C HIS A 30 9.05 -0.56 3.64
N TYR A 31 9.53 -1.13 4.75
CA TYR A 31 10.84 -1.81 4.81
C TYR A 31 10.76 -3.29 4.41
N SER A 32 9.55 -3.82 4.19
CA SER A 32 9.30 -5.18 3.71
C SER A 32 8.14 -5.19 2.71
N LEU A 33 7.94 -6.32 2.02
CA LEU A 33 6.88 -6.48 1.02
C LEU A 33 5.61 -7.13 1.58
N LEU A 34 5.46 -7.25 2.91
CA LEU A 34 4.33 -7.93 3.54
C LEU A 34 2.97 -7.30 3.17
N ALA A 35 2.92 -5.97 3.05
CA ALA A 35 1.71 -5.23 2.71
C ALA A 35 1.34 -5.31 1.21
N LYS A 36 2.19 -5.88 0.36
CA LYS A 36 1.96 -5.98 -1.09
C LYS A 36 0.63 -6.67 -1.40
N LYS A 37 0.39 -7.83 -0.79
CA LYS A 37 -0.81 -8.64 -1.04
C LYS A 37 -2.10 -7.89 -0.66
N LEU A 38 -2.09 -7.21 0.49
CA LEU A 38 -3.20 -6.37 0.94
C LEU A 38 -3.58 -5.32 -0.11
N TYR A 39 -2.59 -4.64 -0.71
CA TYR A 39 -2.86 -3.63 -1.73
C TYR A 39 -3.29 -4.24 -3.06
N GLU A 40 -2.73 -5.40 -3.45
CA GLU A 40 -3.17 -6.13 -4.64
C GLU A 40 -4.62 -6.59 -4.51
N ASP A 41 -5.01 -7.13 -3.36
CA ASP A 41 -6.37 -7.61 -3.12
C ASP A 41 -7.39 -6.46 -3.19
N ILE A 42 -7.03 -5.26 -2.71
CA ILE A 42 -7.96 -4.11 -2.66
C ILE A 42 -7.94 -3.30 -3.95
N PHE A 43 -6.78 -2.97 -4.50
CA PHE A 43 -6.66 -2.11 -5.68
C PHE A 43 -6.65 -2.89 -6.99
N GLY A 44 -6.18 -4.15 -6.99
CA GLY A 44 -5.94 -4.95 -8.19
C GLY A 44 -4.61 -4.64 -8.89
N ASN A 45 -3.94 -3.55 -8.50
CA ASN A 45 -2.66 -3.12 -9.03
C ASN A 45 -1.75 -2.58 -7.93
N VAL A 46 -0.45 -2.91 -8.01
CA VAL A 46 0.59 -2.30 -7.19
C VAL A 46 1.90 -2.21 -7.97
N LEU A 47 2.47 -1.01 -8.04
CA LEU A 47 3.82 -0.76 -8.53
C LEU A 47 4.77 -0.67 -7.34
N ILE A 48 5.87 -1.40 -7.38
CA ILE A 48 6.89 -1.38 -6.34
C ILE A 48 8.11 -0.63 -6.88
N LYS A 49 8.56 0.39 -6.16
CA LYS A 49 9.83 1.08 -6.42
C LYS A 49 10.78 0.85 -5.25
N PHE A 50 11.94 0.29 -5.52
CA PHE A 50 13.00 0.13 -4.53
C PHE A 50 13.82 1.41 -4.43
N VAL A 51 14.00 1.93 -3.21
CA VAL A 51 14.72 3.17 -2.93
C VAL A 51 15.91 2.85 -2.02
N PRO A 52 17.08 2.49 -2.61
CA PRO A 52 18.26 2.07 -1.86
C PRO A 52 18.97 3.20 -1.11
N LEU A 53 18.70 4.46 -1.47
CA LEU A 53 19.28 5.65 -0.84
C LEU A 53 18.66 6.01 0.52
N ASN A 54 17.55 5.37 0.92
CA ASN A 54 17.03 5.52 2.29
C ASN A 54 17.88 4.72 3.28
N VAL A 55 18.02 5.22 4.52
CA VAL A 55 18.66 4.48 5.62
C VAL A 55 17.61 4.11 6.67
N PRO A 56 17.17 2.84 6.75
CA PRO A 56 17.49 1.70 5.87
C PRO A 56 16.75 1.75 4.51
N PRO A 57 17.17 0.95 3.50
CA PRO A 57 16.53 0.90 2.18
C PRO A 57 15.03 0.60 2.27
N ALA A 58 14.22 1.24 1.42
CA ALA A 58 12.77 1.12 1.49
C ALA A 58 12.12 0.73 0.14
N PHE A 59 10.92 0.20 0.22
CA PHE A 59 10.02 -0.06 -0.91
C PHE A 59 8.88 0.95 -0.89
N VAL A 60 8.67 1.63 -2.00
CA VAL A 60 7.50 2.48 -2.23
C VAL A 60 6.49 1.68 -3.03
N LEU A 61 5.35 1.38 -2.43
CA LEU A 61 4.22 0.68 -3.05
C LEU A 61 3.22 1.73 -3.51
N VAL A 62 2.87 1.71 -4.80
CA VAL A 62 1.96 2.67 -5.43
C VAL A 62 0.81 1.91 -6.09
N SER A 63 -0.40 2.17 -5.64
CA SER A 63 -1.64 1.66 -6.24
C SER A 63 -2.48 2.82 -6.79
N GLU A 64 -3.36 2.54 -7.74
CA GLU A 64 -4.21 3.57 -8.37
C GLU A 64 -5.67 3.15 -8.27
N LYS A 65 -6.56 4.08 -7.92
CA LYS A 65 -8.00 3.83 -8.02
C LYS A 65 -8.44 3.99 -9.48
N GLN A 66 -8.72 2.86 -10.12
CA GLN A 66 -9.33 2.82 -11.45
C GLN A 66 -10.79 3.29 -11.46
#